data_AF-A0A1Y4BFB0-F1
#
_entry.id   AF-A0A1Y4BFB0-F1
#
_cell.length_a   1.000
_cell.length_b   1.000
_cell.length_c   1.000
_cell.angle_alpha   90.00
_cell.angle_beta   90.00
_cell.angle_gamma   90.00
#
_symmetry.space_group_name_H-M   'P 1'
#
loop_
_entity.id
_entity.type
_entity.pdbx_description
1 polymer ?
#
loop_
_entity_poly.entity_id
_entity_poly.type
_entity_poly.pdbx_seq_one_letter_code
_entity_poly.pdbx_strand_id
1 'polypeptide(L)'
;MGLFSATRYVASLPQVSVEGLVRDGVRLVLLDRDNTCVPRDAHAAPAAVEDWLARAREAGLELCLVSNNFHTSHVSRTARELGVDFVDHAMKPLPLALRRAMRRFGARPGETVMIGDQVYTDVAAGNLAGVRTVLVRPQSRADLWYTHVFRVFERLALRGRTFEGE
;
A
#
# COMPACT_ATOMS: atom_id res chain seq x y z
N MET A 1 -13.27 5.79 11.42
CA MET A 1 -12.08 6.65 11.22
C MET A 1 -12.39 7.69 10.15
N GLY A 2 -11.77 8.86 10.20
CA GLY A 2 -11.96 9.88 9.17
C GLY A 2 -11.39 9.45 7.81
N LEU A 3 -11.94 9.98 6.72
CA LEU A 3 -11.57 9.59 5.34
C LEU A 3 -10.06 9.66 5.05
N PHE A 4 -9.35 10.61 5.68
CA PHE A 4 -7.93 10.86 5.49
C PHE A 4 -7.08 10.43 6.69
N SER A 5 -7.57 9.51 7.52
CA SER A 5 -6.83 8.97 8.65
C SER A 5 -6.56 7.49 8.43
N ALA A 6 -5.29 7.09 8.53
CA ALA A 6 -4.91 5.69 8.47
C ALA A 6 -5.26 4.97 9.76
N THR A 7 -5.46 3.66 9.68
CA THR A 7 -5.59 2.80 10.87
C THR A 7 -4.30 2.76 11.65
N ARG A 8 -3.16 2.64 10.96
CA ARG A 8 -1.81 2.67 11.55
C ARG A 8 -0.87 3.52 10.71
N TYR A 9 0.17 4.02 11.37
CA TYR A 9 1.26 4.80 10.78
C TYR A 9 2.56 4.08 11.12
N VAL A 10 3.30 3.60 10.11
CA VAL A 10 4.47 2.75 10.30
C VAL A 10 5.60 3.28 9.43
N ALA A 11 6.85 3.35 9.92
CA ALA A 11 7.88 4.10 9.19
C ALA A 11 8.17 3.51 7.79
N SER A 12 8.08 2.19 7.62
CA SER A 12 8.26 1.51 6.33
C SER A 12 7.54 0.16 6.25
N LEU A 13 7.37 -0.37 5.04
CA LEU A 13 6.75 -1.68 4.81
C LEU A 13 7.42 -2.81 5.62
N PRO A 14 8.77 -2.93 5.68
CA PRO A 14 9.43 -3.98 6.47
C PRO A 14 9.12 -3.96 7.98
N GLN A 15 8.63 -2.85 8.52
CA GLN A 15 8.26 -2.71 9.93
C GLN A 15 6.80 -3.09 10.22
N VAL A 16 5.99 -3.31 9.19
CA VAL A 16 4.63 -3.80 9.39
C VAL A 16 4.71 -5.26 9.87
N SER A 17 4.27 -5.57 11.10
CA SER A 17 4.30 -6.96 11.58
C SER A 17 3.35 -7.86 10.79
N VAL A 18 3.92 -8.84 10.09
CA VAL A 18 3.18 -9.90 9.37
C VAL A 18 2.32 -10.71 10.34
N GLU A 19 2.89 -11.06 11.49
CA GLU A 19 2.22 -11.81 12.55
C GLU A 19 1.06 -11.01 13.15
N GLY A 20 1.25 -9.68 13.22
CA GLY A 20 0.19 -8.70 13.51
C GLY A 20 -0.97 -8.83 12.55
N LEU A 21 -0.70 -8.74 11.23
CA LEU A 21 -1.73 -8.85 10.20
C LEU A 21 -2.51 -10.17 10.27
N VAL A 22 -1.80 -11.29 10.44
CA VAL A 22 -2.43 -12.62 10.58
C VAL A 22 -3.32 -12.69 11.82
N ARG A 23 -2.82 -12.25 12.98
CA ARG A 23 -3.60 -12.22 14.24
C ARG A 23 -4.86 -11.37 14.11
N ASP A 24 -4.75 -10.29 13.35
CA ASP A 24 -5.80 -9.36 13.02
C ASP A 24 -6.82 -9.91 12.00
N GLY A 25 -6.66 -11.16 11.55
CA GLY A 25 -7.55 -11.82 10.59
C GLY A 25 -7.42 -11.29 9.16
N VAL A 26 -6.30 -10.63 8.84
CA VAL A 26 -5.99 -10.23 7.47
C VAL A 26 -5.68 -11.49 6.65
N ARG A 27 -6.25 -11.56 5.45
CA ARG A 27 -5.98 -12.57 4.43
C ARG A 27 -5.44 -11.95 3.15
N LEU A 28 -5.82 -10.70 2.85
CA LEU A 28 -5.40 -9.97 1.66
C LEU A 28 -4.69 -8.67 2.02
N VAL A 29 -3.46 -8.52 1.53
CA VAL A 29 -2.69 -7.29 1.62
C VAL A 29 -2.65 -6.64 0.24
N LEU A 30 -3.22 -5.44 0.16
CA LEU A 30 -3.14 -4.57 -1.00
C LEU A 30 -1.99 -3.59 -0.79
N LEU A 31 -1.09 -3.52 -1.76
CA LEU A 31 0.17 -2.78 -1.66
C LEU A 31 0.22 -1.71 -2.74
N ASP A 32 0.48 -0.45 -2.39
CA ASP A 32 0.95 0.49 -3.40
C ASP A 32 2.35 0.09 -3.91
N ARG A 33 2.66 0.45 -5.16
CA ARG A 33 3.95 0.15 -5.78
C ARG A 33 4.99 1.21 -5.43
N ASP A 34 4.72 2.45 -5.80
CA ASP A 34 5.72 3.51 -5.90
C ASP A 34 5.90 4.16 -4.52
N ASN A 35 7.14 4.30 -4.05
CA ASN A 35 7.48 4.79 -2.71
C ASN A 35 6.95 3.95 -1.52
N THR A 36 6.30 2.81 -1.79
CA THR A 36 5.88 1.81 -0.80
C THR A 36 6.68 0.52 -0.93
N CYS A 37 6.58 -0.17 -2.07
CA CYS A 37 7.39 -1.38 -2.35
C CYS A 37 8.69 -1.05 -3.10
N VAL A 38 8.63 -0.09 -4.02
CA VAL A 38 9.74 0.29 -4.89
C VAL A 38 9.91 1.80 -4.84
N PRO A 39 11.11 2.32 -4.48
CA PRO A 39 11.38 3.76 -4.58
C PRO A 39 11.10 4.25 -5.99
N ARG A 40 10.44 5.41 -6.13
CA ARG A 40 9.97 5.88 -7.44
C ARG A 40 11.12 6.11 -8.44
N ASP A 41 12.29 6.47 -7.95
CA ASP A 41 13.54 6.70 -8.69
C ASP A 41 14.39 5.43 -8.85
N ALA A 42 13.92 4.28 -8.39
CA ALA A 42 14.59 2.99 -8.50
C ALA A 42 13.87 2.03 -9.46
N HIS A 43 14.61 1.01 -9.92
CA HIS A 43 14.09 -0.02 -10.82
C HIS A 43 13.69 -1.31 -10.10
N ALA A 44 14.13 -1.52 -8.87
CA ALA A 44 13.90 -2.73 -8.08
C ALA A 44 13.53 -2.39 -6.64
N ALA A 45 12.85 -3.32 -5.97
CA ALA A 45 12.55 -3.20 -4.56
C ALA A 45 13.83 -3.37 -3.72
N PRO A 46 13.93 -2.71 -2.56
CA PRO A 46 14.98 -3.01 -1.59
C PRO A 46 14.86 -4.46 -1.08
N ALA A 47 15.98 -5.12 -0.79
CA ALA A 47 15.97 -6.50 -0.28
C ALA A 47 15.06 -6.69 0.94
N ALA A 48 15.04 -5.74 1.87
CA ALA A 48 14.17 -5.79 3.04
C ALA A 48 12.66 -5.80 2.71
N VAL A 49 12.26 -5.21 1.57
CA VAL A 49 10.87 -5.31 1.08
C VAL A 49 10.61 -6.70 0.52
N GLU A 50 11.54 -7.27 -0.25
CA GLU A 50 11.41 -8.63 -0.79
C GLU A 50 11.31 -9.67 0.34
N ASP A 51 12.16 -9.54 1.37
CA ASP A 51 12.13 -10.38 2.57
C ASP A 51 10.78 -10.29 3.30
N TRP A 52 10.23 -9.08 3.41
CA TRP A 52 8.92 -8.86 4.01
C TRP A 52 7.81 -9.55 3.22
N LEU A 53 7.82 -9.42 1.89
CA LEU A 53 6.86 -10.06 0.99
C LEU A 53 6.96 -11.58 1.05
N ALA A 54 8.18 -12.13 1.14
CA ALA A 54 8.40 -13.56 1.32
C ALA A 54 7.77 -14.06 2.63
N ARG A 55 8.09 -13.42 3.76
CA ARG A 55 7.52 -13.74 5.07
C ARG A 55 5.99 -13.64 5.08
N ALA A 56 5.43 -12.62 4.44
CA ALA A 56 3.98 -12.45 4.34
C ALA A 56 3.31 -13.61 3.59
N ARG A 57 3.90 -14.05 2.47
CA ARG A 57 3.41 -15.22 1.71
C ARG A 57 3.55 -16.52 2.50
N GLU A 58 4.69 -16.72 3.16
CA GLU A 58 4.92 -17.90 4.03
C GLU A 58 3.90 -17.96 5.19
N ALA A 59 3.45 -16.81 5.69
CA ALA A 59 2.41 -16.72 6.70
C ALA A 59 0.98 -16.92 6.14
N GLY A 60 0.83 -17.19 4.84
CA GLY A 60 -0.46 -17.44 4.19
C GLY A 60 -1.23 -16.20 3.77
N LEU A 61 -0.59 -15.03 3.71
CA LEU A 61 -1.23 -13.81 3.20
C LEU A 61 -1.19 -13.77 1.68
N GLU A 62 -2.33 -13.46 1.08
CA GLU A 62 -2.43 -13.10 -0.34
C GLU A 62 -1.95 -11.67 -0.54
N LEU A 63 -1.09 -11.45 -1.53
CA LEU A 63 -0.49 -10.14 -1.80
C LEU A 63 -0.86 -9.66 -3.20
N CYS A 64 -1.32 -8.42 -3.31
CA CYS A 64 -1.67 -7.81 -4.58
C CYS A 64 -1.19 -6.36 -4.65
N LEU A 65 -0.41 -6.03 -5.67
CA LEU A 65 -0.09 -4.65 -6.00
C LEU A 65 -1.33 -3.93 -6.52
N VAL A 66 -1.51 -2.68 -6.10
CA VAL A 66 -2.58 -1.79 -6.54
C VAL A 66 -1.97 -0.44 -6.89
N SER A 67 -1.73 -0.19 -8.19
CA SER A 67 -0.99 0.98 -8.64
C SER A 67 -1.85 1.94 -9.46
N ASN A 68 -1.68 3.25 -9.22
CA ASN A 68 -2.22 4.30 -10.09
C ASN A 68 -1.41 4.48 -11.38
N ASN A 69 -0.31 3.75 -11.56
CA ASN A 69 0.50 3.82 -12.77
C ASN A 69 -0.26 3.20 -13.96
N PHE A 70 -0.45 3.99 -15.01
CA PHE A 70 -1.13 3.61 -16.25
C PHE A 70 -0.25 2.76 -17.17
N HIS A 71 1.06 2.67 -16.90
CA HIS A 71 1.95 1.82 -17.67
C HIS A 71 1.89 0.37 -17.16
N THR A 72 0.92 -0.40 -17.67
CA THR A 72 0.71 -1.81 -17.31
C THR A 72 2.01 -2.63 -17.35
N SER A 73 2.87 -2.40 -18.34
CA SER A 73 4.15 -3.11 -18.49
C SER A 73 5.09 -2.94 -17.30
N HIS A 74 5.06 -1.77 -16.64
CA HIS A 74 5.89 -1.49 -15.46
C HIS A 74 5.30 -2.19 -14.23
N VAL A 75 3.98 -2.08 -14.05
CA VAL A 75 3.28 -2.71 -12.92
C VAL A 75 3.39 -4.23 -13.00
N SER A 76 3.12 -4.81 -14.18
CA SER A 76 3.19 -6.26 -14.40
C SER A 76 4.60 -6.82 -14.23
N ARG A 77 5.63 -6.05 -14.62
CA ARG A 77 7.03 -6.45 -14.45
C ARG A 77 7.37 -6.55 -12.97
N THR A 78 7.09 -5.48 -12.22
CA THR A 78 7.34 -5.46 -10.77
C THR A 78 6.52 -6.52 -10.04
N ALA A 79 5.26 -6.73 -10.41
CA ALA A 79 4.44 -7.79 -9.81
C ALA A 79 5.08 -9.18 -10.02
N ARG A 80 5.59 -9.44 -11.23
CA ARG A 80 6.31 -10.69 -11.54
C ARG A 80 7.61 -10.82 -10.75
N GLU A 81 8.41 -9.76 -10.66
CA GLU A 81 9.68 -9.75 -9.91
C GLU A 81 9.44 -10.00 -8.42
N LEU A 82 8.38 -9.42 -7.86
CA LEU A 82 8.03 -9.56 -6.44
C LEU A 82 7.21 -10.83 -6.15
N GLY A 83 6.82 -11.59 -7.17
CA GLY A 83 6.02 -12.81 -7.02
C GLY A 83 4.62 -12.56 -6.45
N VAL A 84 3.99 -11.45 -6.83
CA VAL A 84 2.66 -11.02 -6.36
C VAL A 84 1.71 -10.78 -7.54
N ASP A 85 0.41 -10.78 -7.28
CA ASP A 85 -0.57 -10.37 -8.29
C ASP A 85 -0.65 -8.84 -8.37
N PHE A 86 -1.41 -8.32 -9.34
CA PHE A 86 -1.59 -6.89 -9.49
C PHE A 86 -2.97 -6.49 -10.02
N VAL A 87 -3.35 -5.27 -9.66
CA VAL A 87 -4.38 -4.45 -10.30
C VAL A 87 -3.72 -3.13 -10.68
N ASP A 88 -3.61 -2.88 -11.97
CA ASP A 88 -3.17 -1.60 -12.52
C ASP A 88 -4.35 -0.64 -12.69
N HIS A 89 -4.08 0.57 -13.18
CA HIS A 89 -5.12 1.56 -13.46
C HIS A 89 -6.04 1.82 -12.25
N ALA A 90 -5.47 1.86 -11.04
CA ALA A 90 -6.27 1.77 -9.84
C ALA A 90 -7.17 3.00 -9.61
N MET A 91 -6.80 4.15 -10.16
CA MET A 91 -7.51 5.44 -10.05
C MET A 91 -7.87 5.81 -8.59
N LYS A 92 -7.02 5.43 -7.63
CA LYS A 92 -7.11 5.84 -6.23
C LYS A 92 -7.16 7.39 -6.18
N PRO A 93 -8.09 8.00 -5.41
CA PRO A 93 -8.79 7.43 -4.25
C PRO A 93 -10.06 6.62 -4.54
N LEU A 94 -10.43 6.37 -5.81
CA LEU A 94 -11.62 5.54 -6.09
C LEU A 94 -11.42 4.11 -5.54
N PRO A 95 -12.40 3.54 -4.80
CA PRO A 95 -12.26 2.23 -4.16
C PRO A 95 -12.42 1.05 -5.14
N LEU A 96 -12.60 1.32 -6.43
CA LEU A 96 -12.96 0.32 -7.44
C LEU A 96 -11.88 -0.75 -7.62
N ALA A 97 -10.61 -0.34 -7.62
CA ALA A 97 -9.49 -1.26 -7.76
C ALA A 97 -9.36 -2.18 -6.54
N LEU A 98 -9.51 -1.64 -5.33
CA LEU A 98 -9.49 -2.42 -4.09
C LEU A 98 -10.64 -3.43 -4.06
N ARG A 99 -11.85 -3.00 -4.46
CA ARG A 99 -13.02 -3.90 -4.58
C ARG A 99 -12.81 -4.98 -5.64
N ARG A 100 -12.15 -4.65 -6.76
CA ARG A 100 -11.80 -5.62 -7.81
C ARG A 100 -10.80 -6.65 -7.28
N ALA A 101 -9.76 -6.22 -6.58
CA ALA A 101 -8.80 -7.12 -5.94
C ALA A 101 -9.52 -8.03 -4.93
N MET A 102 -10.29 -7.47 -3.99
CA MET A 102 -11.06 -8.25 -3.02
C MET A 102 -11.96 -9.31 -3.68
N ARG A 103 -12.67 -8.97 -4.75
CA ARG A 103 -13.48 -9.94 -5.52
C ARG A 103 -12.65 -11.05 -6.14
N ARG A 104 -11.49 -10.72 -6.72
CA ARG A 104 -10.58 -11.70 -7.35
C ARG A 104 -10.05 -12.71 -6.34
N PHE A 105 -9.73 -12.24 -5.13
CA PHE A 105 -9.17 -13.05 -4.05
C PHE A 105 -10.22 -13.64 -3.10
N GLY A 106 -11.51 -13.35 -3.31
CA GLY A 106 -12.57 -13.82 -2.42
C GLY A 106 -12.46 -13.28 -0.99
N ALA A 107 -11.86 -12.11 -0.80
CA ALA A 107 -11.64 -11.49 0.51
C ALA A 107 -12.71 -10.44 0.83
N ARG A 108 -13.10 -10.34 2.11
CA ARG A 108 -14.01 -9.29 2.59
C ARG A 108 -13.22 -8.07 3.07
N PRO A 109 -13.85 -6.89 3.20
CA PRO A 109 -13.16 -5.70 3.69
C PRO A 109 -12.49 -5.87 5.06
N GLY A 110 -13.15 -6.59 5.98
CA GLY A 110 -12.58 -6.92 7.30
C GLY A 110 -11.35 -7.84 7.25
N GLU A 111 -11.15 -8.57 6.17
CA GLU A 111 -10.01 -9.48 5.95
C GLU A 111 -8.91 -8.82 5.09
N THR A 112 -9.05 -7.52 4.79
CA THR A 112 -8.20 -6.81 3.84
C THR A 112 -7.53 -5.61 4.51
N VAL A 113 -6.28 -5.36 4.12
CA VAL A 113 -5.53 -4.14 4.48
C VAL A 113 -4.96 -3.48 3.22
N MET A 114 -5.01 -2.15 3.15
CA MET A 114 -4.31 -1.34 2.16
C MET A 114 -3.08 -0.70 2.81
N ILE A 115 -1.90 -0.93 2.23
CA ILE A 115 -0.64 -0.34 2.66
C ILE A 115 -0.12 0.55 1.54
N GLY A 116 0.14 1.82 1.84
CA GLY A 116 0.63 2.81 0.88
C GLY A 116 1.25 4.02 1.56
N ASP A 117 1.81 4.94 0.79
CA ASP A 117 2.56 6.10 1.29
C ASP A 117 1.80 7.42 1.15
N GLN A 118 0.59 7.39 0.58
CA GLN A 118 -0.19 8.59 0.31
C GLN A 118 -1.58 8.59 0.99
N VAL A 119 -1.84 9.61 1.80
CA VAL A 119 -3.09 9.80 2.54
C VAL A 119 -4.27 10.02 1.59
N TYR A 120 -4.08 10.86 0.58
CA TYR A 120 -5.18 11.29 -0.31
C TYR A 120 -5.49 10.29 -1.42
N THR A 121 -4.69 9.23 -1.57
CA THR A 121 -4.91 8.16 -2.54
C THR A 121 -5.13 6.84 -1.81
N ASP A 122 -4.10 6.25 -1.22
CA ASP A 122 -4.14 4.91 -0.62
C ASP A 122 -5.05 4.84 0.60
N VAL A 123 -4.85 5.76 1.55
CA VAL A 123 -5.66 5.79 2.78
C VAL A 123 -7.11 6.14 2.46
N ALA A 124 -7.34 7.15 1.61
CA ALA A 124 -8.68 7.51 1.17
C ALA A 124 -9.37 6.35 0.43
N ALA A 125 -8.69 5.67 -0.51
CA ALA A 125 -9.23 4.52 -1.22
C ALA A 125 -9.56 3.37 -0.27
N GLY A 126 -8.66 3.08 0.67
CA GLY A 126 -8.86 2.03 1.67
C GLY A 126 -10.06 2.31 2.56
N ASN A 127 -10.17 3.53 3.07
CA ASN A 127 -11.28 3.96 3.89
C ASN A 127 -12.63 3.94 3.12
N LEU A 128 -12.65 4.36 1.85
CA LEU A 128 -13.85 4.26 0.98
C LEU A 128 -14.22 2.82 0.58
N ALA A 129 -13.24 1.92 0.60
CA ALA A 129 -13.44 0.49 0.40
C ALA A 129 -13.83 -0.24 1.70
N GLY A 130 -13.76 0.43 2.85
CA GLY A 130 -14.04 -0.16 4.17
C GLY A 130 -12.95 -1.11 4.67
N VAL A 131 -11.73 -1.01 4.14
CA VAL A 131 -10.58 -1.84 4.54
C VAL A 131 -9.70 -1.11 5.54
N ARG A 132 -8.91 -1.87 6.30
CA ARG A 132 -7.87 -1.28 7.17
C ARG A 132 -6.80 -0.61 6.34
N THR A 133 -6.17 0.43 6.87
CA THR A 133 -5.16 1.22 6.16
C THR A 133 -3.89 1.38 6.99
N VAL A 134 -2.74 1.15 6.37
CA VAL A 134 -1.43 1.42 6.95
C VAL A 134 -0.74 2.45 6.08
N LEU A 135 -0.45 3.61 6.64
CA LEU A 135 0.34 4.64 5.97
C LEU A 135 1.82 4.45 6.29
N VAL A 136 2.66 4.35 5.26
CA VAL A 136 4.12 4.33 5.38
C VAL A 136 4.76 5.64 4.94
N ARG A 137 6.03 5.87 5.30
CA ARG A 137 6.78 7.00 4.76
C ARG A 137 7.16 6.73 3.29
N PRO A 138 7.14 7.75 2.42
CA PRO A 138 7.64 7.58 1.06
C PRO A 138 9.15 7.30 1.07
N GLN A 139 9.57 6.32 0.26
CA GLN A 139 10.99 5.93 0.16
C GLN A 139 11.87 6.94 -0.59
N SER A 140 11.29 7.75 -1.48
CA SER A 140 12.01 8.77 -2.25
C SER A 140 11.28 10.11 -2.24
N ARG A 141 11.97 11.18 -2.68
CA ARG A 141 11.35 12.49 -2.91
C ARG A 141 10.72 12.61 -4.31
N ALA A 142 10.95 11.61 -5.18
CA ALA A 142 10.41 11.61 -6.52
C ALA A 142 8.94 11.16 -6.51
N ASP A 143 8.08 11.92 -7.17
CA ASP A 143 6.66 11.62 -7.30
C ASP A 143 6.10 12.16 -8.62
N LEU A 144 4.83 11.86 -8.88
CA LEU A 144 4.08 12.54 -9.93
C LEU A 144 3.87 14.01 -9.56
N TRP A 145 3.93 14.90 -10.55
CA TRP A 145 3.92 16.34 -10.31
C TRP A 145 2.67 16.81 -9.55
N TYR A 146 1.50 16.21 -9.83
CA TYR A 146 0.26 16.55 -9.15
C TYR A 146 0.18 16.00 -7.72
N THR A 147 0.91 14.93 -7.40
CA THR A 147 1.00 14.39 -6.03
C THR A 147 1.88 15.23 -5.12
N HIS A 148 2.83 16.02 -5.65
CA HIS A 148 3.63 16.94 -4.82
C HIS A 148 2.78 18.02 -4.12
N VAL A 149 1.71 18.51 -4.75
CA VAL A 149 0.78 19.48 -4.12
C VAL A 149 0.09 18.82 -2.93
N PHE A 150 -0.37 17.58 -3.10
CA PHE A 150 -0.99 16.82 -2.02
C PHE A 150 -0.02 16.52 -0.87
N ARG A 151 1.27 16.32 -1.13
CA ARG A 151 2.28 16.12 -0.07
C ARG A 151 2.48 17.34 0.85
N VAL A 152 2.23 18.55 0.37
CA VAL A 152 2.27 19.75 1.22
C VAL A 152 1.12 19.71 2.23
N PHE A 153 -0.09 19.43 1.77
CA PHE A 153 -1.26 19.30 2.64
C PHE A 153 -1.17 18.06 3.55
N GLU A 154 -0.55 16.98 3.08
CA GLU A 154 -0.32 15.76 3.84
C GLU A 154 0.61 16.01 5.02
N ARG A 155 1.73 16.73 4.81
CA ARG A 155 2.61 17.12 5.92
C ARG A 155 1.87 17.90 7.01
N LEU A 156 0.88 18.71 6.64
CA LEU A 156 0.04 19.41 7.59
C LEU A 156 -0.92 18.44 8.33
N ALA A 157 -1.58 17.54 7.60
CA ALA A 157 -2.50 16.54 8.14
C ALA A 157 -1.81 15.50 9.05
N LEU A 158 -0.53 15.22 8.82
CA LEU A 158 0.29 14.30 9.61
C LEU A 158 1.02 14.97 10.79
N ARG A 159 0.86 16.28 11.00
CA ARG A 159 1.46 16.96 12.17
C ARG A 159 1.00 16.30 13.48
N GLY A 160 1.95 15.93 14.31
CA GLY A 160 1.69 15.27 15.60
C GLY A 160 1.36 13.78 15.51
N ARG A 161 1.44 13.16 14.33
CA ARG A 161 1.38 11.70 14.18
C ARG A 161 2.77 11.10 14.36
N THR A 162 2.87 10.06 15.17
CA THR A 162 4.07 9.23 15.32
C THR A 162 3.96 8.02 14.39
N PHE A 163 5.08 7.65 13.76
CA PHE A 163 5.16 6.45 12.95
C PHE A 163 5.85 5.37 13.78
N GLU A 164 5.22 4.21 13.89
CA GLU A 164 5.80 3.06 14.57
C GLU A 164 7.10 2.65 13.86
N GLY A 165 8.19 2.50 14.63
CA GLY A 165 9.50 2.15 14.09
C GLY A 165 10.39 3.33 13.65
N GLU A 166 9.99 4.58 13.93
CA GLU A 166 10.89 5.75 13.94
C GLU A 166 11.75 5.82 15.20
#